data_AF-A0A8I0KU96-F1
#
_entry.id   AF-A0A8I0KU96-F1
#
_cell.length_a   1.000
_cell.length_b   1.000
_cell.length_c   1.000
_cell.angle_alpha   90.00
_cell.angle_beta   90.00
_cell.angle_gamma   90.00
#
_symmetry.space_group_name_H-M   'P 1'
#
loop_
_entity.id
_entity.type
_entity.pdbx_description
1 polymer ?
#
loop_
_entity_poly.entity_id
_entity_poly.type
_entity_poly.pdbx_seq_one_letter_code
_entity_poly.pdbx_strand_id
1 'polypeptide(L)'
;MTDEQMDDLMTLAVNMQREAETDCNRPSAMFAYSVQVAVLEIRETRCKYEELQSQNTDMAVQLANAESKCRELAAELSAVDKIHNEAVFITDDHYEQCPQEVQKMIRSLAVLQIPAYDAFLAEVRASGADEVSAICRGLANKDGCSVNMQCSYNLTAERAEAVAAQLRKGAAL
;
A
#
# COMPACT_ATOMS: atom_id res chain seq x y z
N MET A 1 5.71 -4.94 31.74
CA MET A 1 4.56 -4.54 32.58
C MET A 1 3.34 -4.57 31.67
N THR A 2 2.31 -5.33 32.02
CA THR A 2 1.07 -5.47 31.22
C THR A 2 0.18 -4.25 31.38
N ASP A 3 -0.80 -4.06 30.49
CA ASP A 3 -1.76 -2.94 30.61
C ASP A 3 -2.53 -2.97 31.93
N GLU A 4 -2.95 -4.15 32.37
CA GLU A 4 -3.58 -4.37 33.67
C GLU A 4 -2.67 -3.94 34.82
N GLN A 5 -1.38 -4.29 34.79
CA GLN A 5 -0.41 -3.84 35.80
C GLN A 5 -0.24 -2.31 35.79
N MET A 6 -0.41 -1.66 34.64
CA MET A 6 -0.29 -0.20 34.53
C MET A 6 -1.57 0.52 34.95
N ASP A 7 -2.74 -0.09 34.79
CA ASP A 7 -4.02 0.39 35.31
C ASP A 7 -4.07 0.27 36.83
N ASP A 8 -3.61 -0.86 37.37
CA ASP A 8 -3.48 -1.08 38.81
C ASP A 8 -2.52 -0.07 39.44
N LEU A 9 -1.35 0.14 38.83
CA LEU A 9 -0.36 1.10 39.31
C LEU A 9 -0.86 2.55 39.23
N MET A 10 -1.58 2.91 38.16
CA MET A 10 -2.20 4.23 38.02
C MET A 10 -3.24 4.46 39.14
N THR A 11 -4.09 3.46 39.38
CA THR A 11 -5.15 3.52 40.40
C THR A 11 -4.54 3.64 41.80
N LEU A 12 -3.50 2.86 42.09
CA LEU A 12 -2.77 2.94 43.34
C LEU A 12 -2.14 4.32 43.54
N ALA A 13 -1.47 4.86 42.52
CA ALA A 13 -0.83 6.16 42.58
C ALA A 13 -1.83 7.30 42.79
N VAL A 14 -2.99 7.27 42.12
CA VAL A 14 -4.07 8.26 42.32
C VAL A 14 -4.63 8.21 43.75
N ASN A 15 -4.90 7.00 44.27
CA ASN A 15 -5.39 6.85 45.64
C ASN A 15 -4.37 7.34 46.67
N MET A 16 -3.09 6.98 46.49
CA MET A 16 -1.99 7.41 47.35
C MET A 16 -1.79 8.93 47.31
N GLN A 17 -1.94 9.57 46.16
CA GLN A 17 -1.90 11.03 46.06
C GLN A 17 -3.01 11.67 46.87
N ARG A 18 -4.25 11.19 46.72
CA ARG A 18 -5.42 11.72 47.42
C ARG A 18 -5.28 11.59 48.94
N GLU A 19 -4.81 10.45 49.43
CA GLU A 19 -4.52 10.23 50.86
C GLU A 19 -3.41 11.18 51.34
N ALA A 20 -2.31 11.27 50.60
CA ALA A 20 -1.21 12.15 50.94
C ALA A 20 -1.59 13.64 50.96
N GLU A 21 -2.45 14.09 50.04
CA GLU A 21 -2.98 15.46 50.03
C GLU A 21 -3.89 15.72 51.24
N THR A 22 -4.71 14.74 51.62
CA THR A 22 -5.57 14.82 52.82
C THR A 22 -4.73 14.97 54.09
N ASP A 23 -3.62 14.23 54.18
CA ASP A 23 -2.69 14.26 55.30
C ASP A 23 -1.66 15.41 55.24
N CYS A 24 -1.78 16.33 54.26
CA CYS A 24 -0.81 17.39 53.98
C CYS A 24 0.65 16.89 53.75
N ASN A 25 0.83 15.63 53.36
CA ASN A 25 2.12 15.00 53.10
C ASN A 25 2.59 15.26 51.66
N ARG A 26 3.12 16.47 51.44
CA ARG A 26 3.56 16.95 50.12
C ARG A 26 4.59 16.04 49.43
N PRO A 27 5.62 15.49 50.09
CA PRO A 27 6.57 14.58 49.44
C PRO A 27 5.89 13.34 48.84
N SER A 28 4.93 12.74 49.54
CA SER A 28 4.24 11.54 49.08
C SER A 28 3.28 11.83 47.92
N ALA A 29 2.59 12.98 47.95
CA ALA A 29 1.75 13.44 46.84
C ALA A 29 2.57 13.68 45.56
N MET A 30 3.74 14.31 45.69
CA MET A 30 4.65 14.55 44.55
C MET A 30 5.18 13.24 43.96
N PHE A 31 5.54 12.27 44.80
CA PHE A 31 5.95 10.95 44.34
C PHE A 31 4.82 10.25 43.60
N ALA A 32 3.61 10.23 44.15
CA ALA A 32 2.43 9.64 43.52
C ALA A 32 2.13 10.27 42.15
N TYR A 33 2.25 11.59 42.03
CA TYR A 33 2.11 12.29 40.76
C TYR A 33 3.19 11.90 39.75
N SER A 34 4.46 11.81 40.17
CA SER A 34 5.54 11.38 39.27
C SER A 34 5.36 9.95 38.74
N VAL A 35 4.79 9.06 39.56
CA VAL A 35 4.45 7.69 39.14
C VAL A 35 3.34 7.72 38.09
N GLN A 36 2.31 8.54 38.26
CA GLN A 36 1.25 8.70 37.25
C GLN A 36 1.81 9.19 35.91
N VAL A 37 2.69 10.20 35.93
CA VAL A 37 3.34 10.71 34.72
C VAL A 37 4.16 9.61 34.04
N ALA A 38 4.98 8.88 34.78
CA ALA A 38 5.77 7.77 34.23
C ALA A 38 4.87 6.67 33.64
N VAL A 39 3.73 6.37 34.25
CA VAL A 39 2.75 5.41 33.71
C VAL A 39 2.19 5.88 32.37
N LEU A 40 1.85 7.16 32.25
CA LEU A 40 1.35 7.74 30.99
C LEU A 40 2.43 7.71 29.89
N GLU A 41 3.67 8.07 30.21
CA GLU A 41 4.80 8.03 29.26
C GLU A 41 5.08 6.61 28.76
N ILE A 42 5.00 5.60 29.65
CA ILE A 42 5.15 4.20 29.24
C ILE A 42 4.02 3.77 28.31
N ARG A 43 2.77 4.19 28.56
CA ARG A 43 1.65 3.88 27.65
C ARG A 43 1.87 4.50 26.28
N GLU A 44 2.24 5.79 26.24
CA GLU A 44 2.49 6.50 24.98
C GLU A 44 3.60 5.83 24.16
N THR A 45 4.71 5.46 24.82
CA THR A 45 5.83 4.77 24.14
C THR A 45 5.45 3.38 23.64
N ARG A 46 4.62 2.63 24.39
CA ARG A 46 4.09 1.34 23.92
C ARG A 46 3.18 1.49 22.71
N CYS A 47 2.24 2.44 22.72
CA CYS A 47 1.38 2.70 21.57
C CYS A 47 2.21 3.04 20.32
N LYS A 48 3.21 3.92 20.43
CA LYS A 48 4.12 4.23 19.32
C LYS A 48 4.89 3.01 18.83
N TYR A 49 5.31 2.13 19.74
CA TYR A 49 6.01 0.90 19.36
C TYR A 49 5.09 -0.07 18.60
N GLU A 50 3.85 -0.24 19.06
CA GLU A 50 2.84 -1.07 18.41
C GLU A 50 2.48 -0.53 17.00
N GLU A 51 2.33 0.79 16.87
CA GLU A 51 2.13 1.45 15.57
C GLU A 51 3.32 1.22 14.62
N LEU A 52 4.56 1.43 15.10
CA LEU A 52 5.76 1.17 14.31
C LEU A 52 5.90 -0.30 13.93
N GLN A 53 5.51 -1.21 14.83
CA GLN A 53 5.52 -2.64 14.55
C GLN A 53 4.53 -2.98 13.43
N SER A 54 3.31 -2.43 13.48
CA SER A 54 2.32 -2.60 12.41
C SER A 54 2.81 -2.03 11.08
N GLN A 55 3.40 -0.84 11.08
CA GLN A 55 3.95 -0.23 9.87
C GLN A 55 5.09 -1.06 9.27
N ASN A 56 5.98 -1.62 10.12
CA ASN A 56 7.04 -2.51 9.67
C ASN A 56 6.51 -3.80 9.04
N THR A 57 5.43 -4.38 9.58
CA THR A 57 4.80 -5.56 8.98
C THR A 57 4.18 -5.24 7.63
N ASP A 58 3.51 -4.10 7.50
CA ASP A 58 2.90 -3.68 6.24
C ASP A 58 3.97 -3.41 5.17
N MET A 59 5.06 -2.74 5.54
CA MET A 59 6.18 -2.48 4.64
C MET A 59 6.88 -3.76 4.18
N ALA A 60 7.03 -4.76 5.05
CA ALA A 60 7.59 -6.06 4.69
C ALA A 60 6.71 -6.80 3.66
N VAL A 61 5.38 -6.74 3.82
CA VAL A 61 4.43 -7.32 2.85
C VAL A 61 4.52 -6.61 1.50
N GLN A 62 4.58 -5.27 1.50
CA GLN A 62 4.73 -4.50 0.27
C GLN A 62 6.03 -4.83 -0.46
N LEU A 63 7.15 -4.98 0.28
CA LEU A 63 8.44 -5.33 -0.29
C LEU A 63 8.41 -6.72 -0.93
N ALA A 64 7.87 -7.72 -0.24
CA ALA A 64 7.76 -9.08 -0.79
C ALA A 64 6.90 -9.13 -2.08
N ASN A 65 5.81 -8.35 -2.11
CA ASN A 65 4.96 -8.23 -3.30
C ASN A 65 5.70 -7.56 -4.47
N ALA A 66 6.45 -6.48 -4.20
CA ALA A 66 7.26 -5.81 -5.21
C ALA A 66 8.37 -6.73 -5.76
N GLU A 67 9.06 -7.46 -4.89
CA GLU A 67 10.07 -8.44 -5.28
C GLU A 67 9.50 -9.58 -6.14
N SER A 68 8.28 -10.06 -5.84
CA SER A 68 7.62 -11.06 -6.70
C SER A 68 7.36 -10.50 -8.10
N LYS A 69 6.77 -9.31 -8.19
CA LYS A 69 6.50 -8.64 -9.47
C LYS A 69 7.78 -8.39 -10.27
N CYS A 70 8.85 -7.98 -9.61
CA CYS A 70 10.16 -7.80 -10.26
C CYS A 70 10.74 -9.12 -10.79
N ARG A 71 10.59 -10.23 -10.04
CA ARG A 71 11.04 -11.55 -10.50
C ARG A 71 10.24 -12.05 -11.71
N GLU A 72 8.92 -11.87 -11.69
CA GLU A 72 8.05 -12.21 -12.82
C GLU A 72 8.44 -11.42 -14.08
N LEU A 73 8.56 -10.10 -13.94
CA LEU A 73 8.97 -9.23 -15.06
C LEU A 73 10.38 -9.57 -15.58
N ALA A 74 11.32 -9.89 -14.70
CA ALA A 74 12.67 -10.30 -15.10
C ALA A 74 12.66 -11.64 -15.87
N ALA A 75 11.79 -12.58 -15.49
CA ALA A 75 11.63 -13.84 -16.22
C ALA A 75 11.06 -13.62 -17.62
N GLU A 76 10.04 -12.76 -17.75
CA GLU A 76 9.48 -12.40 -19.05
C GLU A 76 10.49 -11.64 -19.93
N LEU A 77 11.22 -10.67 -19.37
CA LEU A 77 12.29 -9.97 -20.11
C LEU A 77 13.41 -10.90 -20.56
N SER A 78 13.76 -11.93 -19.77
CA SER A 78 14.73 -12.94 -20.21
C SER A 78 14.21 -13.78 -21.39
N ALA A 79 12.90 -14.04 -21.46
CA ALA A 79 12.30 -14.67 -22.63
C ALA A 79 12.36 -13.75 -23.86
N VAL A 80 12.06 -12.46 -23.69
CA VAL A 80 12.18 -11.45 -24.75
C VAL A 80 13.63 -11.33 -25.24
N ASP A 81 14.60 -11.28 -24.33
CA ASP A 81 16.03 -11.15 -24.65
C ASP A 81 16.57 -12.37 -25.41
N LYS A 82 16.14 -13.59 -25.08
CA LYS A 82 16.47 -14.80 -25.86
C LYS A 82 15.98 -14.67 -27.30
N ILE A 83 14.72 -14.28 -27.47
CA ILE A 83 14.13 -14.19 -28.81
C ILE A 83 14.73 -13.00 -29.58
N HIS A 84 15.02 -11.87 -28.92
CA HIS A 84 15.67 -10.71 -29.53
C HIS A 84 17.09 -11.04 -29.99
N ASN A 85 17.91 -11.68 -29.15
CA ASN A 85 19.28 -12.08 -29.49
C ASN A 85 19.34 -13.08 -30.66
N GLU A 86 18.31 -13.91 -30.82
CA GLU A 86 18.19 -14.79 -31.99
C GLU A 86 17.81 -14.03 -33.29
N ALA A 87 17.26 -12.82 -33.20
CA ALA A 87 16.66 -12.09 -34.34
C ALA A 87 17.40 -10.81 -34.80
N VAL A 88 18.57 -10.50 -34.24
CA VAL A 88 19.29 -9.20 -34.39
C VAL A 88 19.67 -8.78 -35.83
N PHE A 89 19.42 -9.58 -36.88
CA PHE A 89 20.01 -9.31 -38.21
C PHE A 89 19.06 -9.25 -39.41
N ILE A 90 17.80 -8.86 -39.26
CA ILE A 90 16.86 -8.90 -40.40
C ILE A 90 16.22 -7.55 -40.63
N THR A 91 16.78 -6.82 -41.60
CA THR A 91 16.14 -5.68 -42.24
C THR A 91 15.11 -6.16 -43.27
N ASP A 92 14.03 -5.37 -43.41
CA ASP A 92 12.79 -5.66 -44.16
C ASP A 92 13.03 -6.14 -45.61
N ASP A 93 14.13 -5.71 -46.24
CA ASP A 93 14.43 -5.99 -47.65
C ASP A 93 14.78 -7.47 -47.97
N HIS A 94 15.02 -8.33 -46.96
CA HIS A 94 15.48 -9.71 -47.17
C HIS A 94 14.60 -10.79 -46.50
N TYR A 95 13.45 -10.43 -45.93
CA TYR A 95 12.57 -11.36 -45.19
C TYR A 95 12.17 -12.60 -46.01
N GLU A 96 11.82 -12.41 -47.28
CA GLU A 96 11.43 -13.48 -48.21
C GLU A 96 12.59 -14.41 -48.58
N GLN A 97 13.85 -13.98 -48.41
CA GLN A 97 15.06 -14.72 -48.76
C GLN A 97 15.63 -15.51 -47.57
N CYS A 98 15.10 -15.27 -46.36
CA CYS A 98 15.53 -15.97 -45.16
C CYS A 98 15.03 -17.43 -45.12
N PRO A 99 15.82 -18.36 -44.55
CA PRO A 99 15.38 -19.73 -44.26
C PRO A 99 14.08 -19.77 -43.44
N GLN A 100 13.31 -20.85 -43.58
CA GLN A 100 12.01 -20.99 -42.90
C GLN A 100 12.13 -20.93 -41.36
N GLU A 101 13.21 -21.43 -40.77
CA GLU A 101 13.43 -21.31 -39.33
C GLU A 101 13.49 -19.84 -38.87
N VAL A 102 14.12 -19.00 -39.68
CA VAL A 102 14.33 -17.58 -39.40
C VAL A 102 13.03 -16.77 -39.56
N GLN A 103 12.24 -17.04 -40.62
CA GLN A 103 10.92 -16.43 -40.79
C GLN A 103 9.94 -16.80 -39.67
N LYS A 104 10.10 -17.99 -39.09
CA LYS A 104 9.28 -18.46 -37.97
C LYS A 104 9.59 -17.67 -36.69
N MET A 105 10.87 -17.45 -36.39
CA MET A 105 11.31 -16.62 -35.26
C MET A 105 10.83 -15.16 -35.36
N ILE A 106 10.92 -14.54 -36.53
CA ILE A 106 10.45 -13.15 -36.74
C ILE A 106 8.95 -13.03 -36.49
N ARG A 107 8.16 -13.99 -37.01
CA ARG A 107 6.72 -14.04 -36.73
C ARG A 107 6.44 -14.23 -35.25
N SER A 108 7.21 -15.06 -34.56
CA SER A 108 7.11 -15.26 -33.11
C SER A 108 7.43 -14.00 -32.31
N LEU A 109 8.37 -13.15 -32.77
CA LEU A 109 8.64 -11.83 -32.18
C LEU A 109 7.51 -10.83 -32.41
N ALA A 110 7.00 -10.77 -33.64
CA ALA A 110 5.96 -9.81 -34.01
C ALA A 110 4.64 -10.03 -33.24
N VAL A 111 4.39 -11.25 -32.74
CA VAL A 111 3.21 -11.61 -31.95
C VAL A 111 3.53 -11.82 -30.46
N LEU A 112 4.77 -11.53 -30.02
CA LEU A 112 5.17 -11.72 -28.63
C LEU A 112 4.40 -10.74 -27.74
N GLN A 113 3.58 -11.30 -26.85
CA GLN A 113 2.96 -10.54 -25.77
C GLN A 113 3.80 -10.68 -24.50
N ILE A 114 3.81 -9.64 -23.68
CA ILE A 114 4.48 -9.61 -22.39
C ILE A 114 3.37 -9.46 -21.34
N PRO A 115 2.78 -10.58 -20.88
CA PRO A 115 1.58 -10.54 -20.04
C PRO A 115 1.77 -9.76 -18.74
N ALA A 116 2.95 -9.81 -18.10
CA ALA A 116 3.21 -8.97 -16.93
C ALA A 116 3.29 -7.49 -17.28
N TYR A 117 3.74 -7.12 -18.47
CA TYR A 117 3.71 -5.73 -18.94
C TYR A 117 2.27 -5.26 -19.22
N ASP A 118 1.46 -6.09 -19.86
CA ASP A 118 0.05 -5.77 -20.12
C ASP A 118 -0.76 -5.69 -18.82
N ALA A 119 -0.53 -6.63 -17.89
CA ALA A 119 -1.10 -6.60 -16.54
C ALA A 119 -0.60 -5.38 -15.73
N PHE A 120 0.68 -5.00 -15.87
CA PHE A 120 1.22 -3.79 -15.27
C PHE A 120 0.55 -2.53 -15.84
N LEU A 121 0.41 -2.41 -17.15
CA LEU A 121 -0.29 -1.29 -17.78
C LEU A 121 -1.77 -1.24 -17.36
N ALA A 122 -2.42 -2.39 -17.24
CA ALA A 122 -3.79 -2.48 -16.73
C ALA A 122 -3.88 -1.99 -15.27
N GLU A 123 -2.94 -2.36 -14.41
CA GLU A 123 -2.88 -1.91 -13.02
C GLU A 123 -2.53 -0.42 -12.91
N VAL A 124 -1.61 0.10 -13.73
CA VAL A 124 -1.30 1.55 -13.78
C VAL A 124 -2.53 2.36 -14.19
N ARG A 125 -3.26 1.89 -15.22
CA ARG A 125 -4.52 2.51 -15.63
C ARG A 125 -5.59 2.41 -14.54
N ALA A 126 -5.68 1.28 -13.83
CA ALA A 126 -6.61 1.08 -12.73
C ALA A 126 -6.27 1.99 -11.53
N SER A 127 -4.99 2.12 -11.19
CA SER A 127 -4.51 3.01 -10.13
C SER A 127 -4.84 4.48 -10.43
N GLY A 128 -4.74 4.92 -11.68
CA GLY A 128 -5.18 6.26 -12.07
C GLY A 128 -6.69 6.46 -11.88
N ALA A 129 -7.50 5.43 -12.12
CA ALA A 129 -8.93 5.48 -11.85
C ALA A 129 -9.24 5.49 -10.34
N ASP A 130 -8.48 4.75 -9.52
CA ASP A 130 -8.60 4.80 -8.06
C ASP A 130 -8.26 6.18 -7.49
N GLU A 131 -7.23 6.85 -8.04
CA GLU A 131 -6.88 8.23 -7.65
C GLU A 131 -8.03 9.20 -7.95
N VAL A 132 -8.68 9.07 -9.11
CA VAL A 132 -9.86 9.87 -9.47
C VAL A 132 -11.02 9.61 -8.49
N SER A 133 -11.24 8.36 -8.07
CA SER A 133 -12.24 8.04 -7.04
C SER A 133 -11.93 8.74 -5.71
N ALA A 134 -10.68 8.65 -5.26
CA ALA A 134 -10.23 9.27 -4.02
C ALA A 134 -10.42 10.80 -4.03
N ILE A 135 -10.06 11.46 -5.14
CA ILE A 135 -10.26 12.91 -5.33
C ILE A 135 -11.75 13.25 -5.25
N CYS A 136 -12.61 12.50 -5.94
CA CYS A 136 -14.05 12.74 -5.94
C CYS A 136 -14.65 12.57 -4.53
N ARG A 137 -14.27 11.52 -3.79
CA ARG A 137 -14.72 11.34 -2.40
C ARG A 137 -14.22 12.45 -1.48
N GLY A 138 -12.99 12.91 -1.66
CA GLY A 138 -12.46 14.07 -0.93
C GLY A 138 -13.28 15.34 -1.18
N LEU A 139 -13.69 15.59 -2.42
CA LEU A 139 -14.54 16.72 -2.79
C LEU A 139 -15.98 16.59 -2.26
N ALA A 140 -16.53 15.38 -2.20
CA ALA A 140 -17.84 15.11 -1.61
C ALA A 140 -17.86 15.44 -0.10
N ASN A 141 -16.77 15.14 0.60
CA ASN A 141 -16.68 15.33 2.05
C ASN A 141 -16.23 16.73 2.48
N LYS A 142 -16.09 17.68 1.54
CA LYS A 142 -15.63 19.04 1.84
C LYS A 142 -16.72 19.86 2.53
N ASP A 143 -16.36 20.63 3.54
CA ASP A 143 -17.27 21.55 4.23
C ASP A 143 -17.91 22.54 3.25
N GLY A 144 -19.24 22.70 3.35
CA GLY A 144 -20.02 23.55 2.46
C GLY A 144 -20.40 22.91 1.11
N CYS A 145 -20.10 21.63 0.89
CA CYS A 145 -20.53 20.91 -0.30
C CYS A 145 -22.06 20.67 -0.27
N SER A 146 -22.78 21.14 -1.29
CA SER A 146 -24.23 20.94 -1.37
C SER A 146 -24.59 19.46 -1.58
N VAL A 147 -25.75 19.01 -1.09
CA VAL A 147 -26.22 17.62 -1.25
C VAL A 147 -26.18 17.15 -2.72
N ASN A 148 -26.57 18.00 -3.66
CA ASN A 148 -26.52 17.67 -5.08
C ASN A 148 -25.08 17.45 -5.58
N MET A 149 -24.15 18.28 -5.11
CA MET A 149 -22.73 18.17 -5.48
C MET A 149 -22.08 16.94 -4.85
N GLN A 150 -22.40 16.64 -3.59
CA GLN A 150 -21.98 15.42 -2.91
C GLN A 150 -22.41 14.17 -3.67
N CYS A 151 -23.69 14.11 -4.07
CA CYS A 151 -24.23 13.00 -4.85
C CYS A 151 -23.51 12.83 -6.20
N SER A 152 -23.24 13.94 -6.91
CA SER A 152 -22.51 13.94 -8.18
C SER A 152 -21.08 13.40 -8.04
N TYR A 153 -20.35 13.87 -7.03
CA TYR A 153 -18.99 13.40 -6.76
C TYR A 153 -18.96 11.92 -6.36
N ASN A 154 -19.90 11.47 -5.51
CA ASN A 154 -20.00 10.06 -5.12
C ASN A 154 -20.29 9.16 -6.33
N LEU A 155 -21.21 9.55 -7.21
CA LEU A 155 -21.51 8.79 -8.43
C LEU A 155 -20.29 8.71 -9.36
N THR A 156 -19.49 9.78 -9.43
CA THR A 156 -18.27 9.81 -10.23
C THR A 156 -17.19 8.90 -9.64
N ALA A 157 -17.06 8.89 -8.30
CA ALA A 157 -16.17 7.97 -7.60
C ALA A 157 -16.54 6.50 -7.85
N GLU A 158 -17.82 6.14 -7.71
CA GLU A 158 -18.32 4.78 -7.96
C GLU A 158 -18.03 4.31 -9.40
N ARG A 159 -18.18 5.19 -10.38
CA ARG A 159 -17.86 4.88 -11.78
C ARG A 159 -16.36 4.66 -11.99
N ALA A 160 -15.53 5.49 -11.36
CA ALA A 160 -14.08 5.32 -11.44
C ALA A 160 -13.63 3.99 -10.81
N GLU A 161 -14.21 3.61 -9.67
CA GLU A 161 -13.99 2.30 -9.04
C GLU A 161 -14.42 1.13 -9.94
N ALA A 162 -15.56 1.26 -10.62
CA ALA A 162 -16.03 0.26 -11.57
C ALA A 162 -15.06 0.10 -12.76
N VAL A 163 -14.53 1.21 -13.29
CA VAL A 163 -13.52 1.19 -14.37
C VAL A 163 -12.23 0.54 -13.89
N ALA A 164 -11.74 0.88 -12.70
CA ALA A 164 -10.54 0.27 -12.11
C ALA A 164 -10.72 -1.25 -11.96
N ALA A 165 -11.88 -1.70 -11.48
CA ALA A 165 -12.21 -3.11 -11.34
C ALA A 165 -12.30 -3.83 -12.71
N GLN A 166 -12.80 -3.17 -13.75
CA GLN A 166 -12.84 -3.74 -15.10
C GLN A 166 -11.44 -3.88 -15.71
N LEU A 167 -10.59 -2.88 -15.56
CA LEU A 167 -9.21 -2.91 -16.04
C LEU A 167 -8.42 -4.07 -15.42
N ARG A 168 -8.62 -4.32 -14.11
CA ARG A 168 -8.00 -5.45 -13.41
C ARG A 168 -8.52 -6.82 -13.86
N LYS A 169 -9.81 -6.93 -14.21
CA LYS A 169 -10.41 -8.18 -14.72
C LYS A 169 -10.03 -8.48 -16.18
N GLY A 170 -9.86 -7.44 -16.99
CA GLY A 170 -9.52 -7.57 -18.41
C GLY A 170 -8.08 -8.03 -18.68
N ALA A 171 -7.20 -8.00 -17.68
CA ALA A 171 -5.82 -8.48 -17.76
C ALA A 171 -5.67 -10.01 -17.58
N ALA A 172 -6.78 -10.75 -17.37
CA ALA A 172 -6.78 -12.18 -17.06
C ALA A 172 -7.29 -13.09 -18.20
N LEU A 173 -7.35 -12.61 -19.45
CA LEU A 173 -7.69 -13.39 -20.66
C LEU A 173 -6.50 -13.43 -21.60
#